data_AF-A0A453HW27-F1
#
_entry.id   AF-A0A453HW27-F1
#
_cell.length_a   1.000
_cell.length_b   1.000
_cell.length_c   1.000
_cell.angle_alpha   90.00
_cell.angle_beta   90.00
_cell.angle_gamma   90.00
#
_symmetry.space_group_name_H-M   'P 1'
#
loop_
_entity.id
_entity.type
_entity.pdbx_description
1 polymer ?
#
loop_
_entity_poly.entity_id
_entity_poly.type
_entity_poly.pdbx_seq_one_letter_code
_entity_poly.pdbx_strand_id
1 'polypeptide(L)'
;MGPSPSPPQPPPPLPATGRLLVLYASQTGNAMDAAERVGREAERGGCPAVDVLSMDSFDPSCLPGERSVVFVVSTTGQGDPPDSMKGFWRYLLKKDLGARWLEGLRFAVFGLGDSGYQKYNLPAKKIDRRLLQLGAEIIIEIGLGDDQHPSGYEGALDPWLLSLWESLNKANPSLLPRITDIINPNLNYLGDSKIEVIYYSCNDAPPDSVVSDSKKLIERARLMSPALKFHSDGEPQYMLKMVTNQRLTKEDYEKDVRHFELEDPSSAISYQVGDALEILPSQNPSAVNAFIERCNLDPDSYITV
;
A
#
# COMPACT_ATOMS: atom_id res chain seq x y z
N MET A 1 -10.63 -47.64 46.10
CA MET A 1 -10.13 -46.25 46.12
C MET A 1 -10.01 -45.81 44.68
N GLY A 2 -10.99 -45.07 44.16
CA GLY A 2 -10.90 -44.47 42.82
C GLY A 2 -9.93 -43.29 42.83
N PRO A 3 -9.22 -43.00 41.73
CA PRO A 3 -8.29 -41.89 41.67
C PRO A 3 -9.04 -40.57 41.88
N SER A 4 -8.50 -39.74 42.76
CA SER A 4 -9.02 -38.42 43.08
C SER A 4 -8.98 -37.53 41.83
N PRO A 5 -10.03 -36.73 41.54
CA PRO A 5 -10.02 -35.84 40.40
C PRO A 5 -8.94 -34.77 40.55
N SER A 6 -8.16 -34.58 39.49
CA SER A 6 -7.12 -33.56 39.39
C SER A 6 -7.71 -32.17 39.60
N PRO A 7 -7.01 -31.24 40.27
CA PRO A 7 -7.47 -29.87 40.44
C PRO A 7 -7.65 -29.19 39.07
N PRO A 8 -8.64 -28.30 38.92
CA PRO A 8 -8.87 -27.58 37.67
C PRO A 8 -7.62 -26.79 37.31
N GLN A 9 -7.12 -27.00 36.09
CA GLN A 9 -6.03 -26.20 35.56
C GLN A 9 -6.47 -24.73 35.48
N PRO A 10 -5.58 -23.76 35.80
CA PRO A 10 -5.89 -22.37 35.61
C PRO A 10 -6.24 -22.11 34.13
N PRO A 11 -7.19 -21.21 33.85
CA PRO A 11 -7.55 -20.88 32.48
C PRO A 11 -6.28 -20.40 31.73
N PRO A 12 -6.15 -20.71 30.43
CA PRO A 12 -5.04 -20.21 29.63
C PRO A 12 -4.97 -18.68 29.75
N PRO A 13 -3.76 -18.08 29.82
CA PRO A 13 -3.63 -16.63 29.85
C PRO A 13 -4.35 -16.05 28.62
N LEU A 14 -5.17 -15.02 28.84
CA LEU A 14 -5.84 -14.29 27.77
C LEU A 14 -4.81 -13.86 26.72
N PRO A 15 -5.08 -14.01 25.41
CA PRO A 15 -4.13 -13.59 24.39
C PRO A 15 -3.83 -12.10 24.55
N ALA A 16 -2.55 -11.75 24.62
CA ALA A 16 -2.12 -10.36 24.66
C ALA A 16 -2.60 -9.68 23.37
N THR A 17 -3.57 -8.77 23.51
CA THR A 17 -4.18 -8.04 22.39
C THR A 17 -3.20 -6.99 21.86
N GLY A 18 -2.27 -7.42 21.02
CA GLY A 18 -1.37 -6.55 20.25
C GLY A 18 -1.98 -6.21 18.90
N ARG A 19 -2.08 -4.93 18.57
CA ARG A 19 -2.51 -4.43 17.26
C ARG A 19 -1.46 -3.46 16.70
N LEU A 20 -1.23 -3.51 15.40
CA LEU A 20 -0.45 -2.54 14.65
C LEU A 20 -1.34 -1.85 13.61
N LEU A 21 -1.46 -0.52 13.70
CA LEU A 21 -2.13 0.27 12.67
C LEU A 21 -1.08 0.88 11.73
N VAL A 22 -1.26 0.73 10.42
CA VAL A 22 -0.45 1.36 9.39
C VAL A 22 -1.32 2.34 8.62
N LEU A 23 -0.98 3.63 8.68
CA LEU A 23 -1.67 4.70 7.97
C LEU A 23 -0.80 5.21 6.84
N TYR A 24 -1.32 5.21 5.62
CA TYR A 24 -0.57 5.67 4.46
C TYR A 24 -1.21 6.86 3.74
N ALA A 25 -0.37 7.66 3.10
CA ALA A 25 -0.78 8.71 2.19
C ALA A 25 0.03 8.61 0.89
N SER A 26 -0.68 8.28 -0.18
CA SER A 26 -0.10 8.00 -1.50
C SER A 26 -0.80 8.82 -2.58
N GLN A 27 -0.04 9.26 -3.59
CA GLN A 27 -0.59 9.85 -4.81
C GLN A 27 -0.59 8.86 -5.98
N THR A 28 0.48 8.08 -6.15
CA THR A 28 0.70 7.19 -7.29
C THR A 28 0.92 5.72 -6.88
N GLY A 29 0.65 5.35 -5.63
CA GLY A 29 0.72 3.97 -5.15
C GLY A 29 1.97 3.61 -4.33
N ASN A 30 3.11 4.28 -4.51
CA ASN A 30 4.37 3.89 -3.82
C ASN A 30 4.27 3.84 -2.29
N ALA A 31 3.62 4.82 -1.65
CA ALA A 31 3.44 4.82 -0.20
C ALA A 31 2.43 3.76 0.27
N MET A 32 1.48 3.39 -0.59
CA MET A 32 0.54 2.30 -0.32
C MET A 32 1.27 0.96 -0.37
N ASP A 33 2.08 0.70 -1.40
CA ASP A 33 2.86 -0.54 -1.49
C ASP A 33 3.85 -0.69 -0.32
N ALA A 34 4.57 0.37 0.05
CA ALA A 34 5.44 0.36 1.21
C ALA A 34 4.67 0.08 2.52
N ALA A 35 3.47 0.64 2.68
CA ALA A 35 2.61 0.38 3.84
C ALA A 35 2.04 -1.04 3.87
N GLU A 36 1.65 -1.58 2.72
CA GLU A 36 1.21 -2.97 2.61
C GLU A 36 2.36 -3.92 2.92
N ARG A 37 3.60 -3.58 2.52
CA ARG A 37 4.79 -4.34 2.90
C ARG A 37 4.98 -4.35 4.42
N VAL A 38 4.86 -3.20 5.10
CA VAL A 38 4.86 -3.15 6.58
C VAL A 38 3.79 -4.09 7.14
N GLY A 39 2.58 -4.06 6.59
CA GLY A 39 1.48 -4.92 7.05
C GLY A 39 1.77 -6.41 6.88
N ARG A 40 2.18 -6.83 5.67
CA ARG A 40 2.54 -8.22 5.35
C ARG A 40 3.67 -8.74 6.24
N GLU A 41 4.69 -7.92 6.48
CA GLU A 41 5.81 -8.30 7.33
C GLU A 41 5.38 -8.42 8.81
N ALA A 42 4.54 -7.52 9.32
CA ALA A 42 4.01 -7.61 10.68
C ALA A 42 3.17 -8.89 10.91
N GLU A 43 2.31 -9.25 9.97
CA GLU A 43 1.52 -10.50 10.01
C GLU A 43 2.39 -11.75 9.94
N ARG A 44 3.41 -11.73 9.07
CA ARG A 44 4.45 -12.78 9.02
C ARG A 44 5.13 -12.92 10.38
N GLY A 45 5.43 -11.81 11.05
CA GLY A 45 5.91 -11.76 12.43
C GLY A 45 4.94 -12.28 13.50
N GLY A 46 3.73 -12.67 13.13
CA GLY A 46 2.70 -13.18 14.03
C GLY A 46 1.94 -12.09 14.78
N CYS A 47 1.90 -10.87 14.24
CA CYS A 47 1.10 -9.80 14.83
C CYS A 47 -0.39 -10.20 14.89
N PRO A 48 -1.05 -10.14 16.07
CA PRO A 48 -2.43 -10.63 16.20
C PRO A 48 -3.46 -9.86 15.37
N ALA A 49 -3.25 -8.55 15.17
CA ALA A 49 -4.12 -7.70 14.38
C ALA A 49 -3.30 -6.62 13.67
N VAL A 50 -3.49 -6.50 12.35
CA VAL A 50 -2.82 -5.51 11.52
C VAL A 50 -3.85 -4.86 10.62
N ASP A 51 -3.92 -3.52 10.65
CA ASP A 51 -4.76 -2.75 9.74
C ASP A 51 -3.89 -1.85 8.89
N VAL A 52 -4.11 -1.85 7.58
CA VAL A 52 -3.43 -0.96 6.63
C VAL A 52 -4.50 -0.09 5.96
N LEU A 53 -4.52 1.20 6.28
CA LEU A 53 -5.58 2.12 5.84
C LEU A 53 -4.99 3.38 5.21
N SER A 54 -5.66 3.89 4.18
CA SER A 54 -5.40 5.24 3.68
C SER A 54 -5.83 6.27 4.72
N MET A 55 -5.09 7.37 4.84
CA MET A 55 -5.36 8.44 5.82
C MET A 55 -6.72 9.14 5.61
N ASP A 56 -7.29 9.10 4.42
CA ASP A 56 -8.62 9.64 4.12
C ASP A 56 -9.77 8.70 4.50
N SER A 57 -9.45 7.42 4.75
CA SER A 57 -10.39 6.37 5.15
C SER A 57 -10.37 6.14 6.67
N PHE A 58 -9.49 6.81 7.40
CA PHE A 58 -9.34 6.71 8.85
C PHE A 58 -9.82 8.00 9.54
N ASP A 59 -10.64 7.87 10.59
CA ASP A 59 -11.04 9.02 11.41
C ASP A 59 -9.92 9.40 12.38
N PRO A 60 -9.28 10.59 12.22
CA PRO A 60 -8.20 11.03 13.09
C PRO A 60 -8.62 11.16 14.57
N SER A 61 -9.92 11.30 14.87
CA SER A 61 -10.43 11.38 16.24
C SER A 61 -10.18 10.10 17.05
N CYS A 62 -9.98 8.96 16.36
CA CYS A 62 -9.71 7.66 16.96
C CYS A 62 -8.24 7.44 17.33
N LEU A 63 -7.29 8.29 16.88
CA LEU A 63 -5.86 8.11 17.17
C LEU A 63 -5.52 7.90 18.65
N PRO A 64 -6.10 8.63 19.63
CA PRO A 64 -5.78 8.43 21.04
C PRO A 64 -6.10 7.01 21.57
N GLY A 65 -6.95 6.25 20.86
CA GLY A 65 -7.24 4.86 21.20
C GLY A 65 -6.18 3.86 20.73
N GLU A 66 -5.28 4.27 19.84
CA GLU A 66 -4.25 3.41 19.25
C GLU A 66 -2.97 3.40 20.08
N ARG A 67 -2.28 2.25 20.09
CA ARG A 67 -1.05 2.05 20.88
C ARG A 67 0.23 2.09 20.04
N SER A 68 0.19 1.52 18.84
CA SER A 68 1.34 1.48 17.92
C SER A 68 0.86 1.81 16.52
N VAL A 69 1.35 2.90 15.94
CA VAL A 69 0.95 3.38 14.61
C VAL A 69 2.17 3.65 13.73
N VAL A 70 2.18 3.09 12.52
CA VAL A 70 3.20 3.39 11.51
C VAL A 70 2.58 4.30 10.45
N PHE A 71 3.25 5.41 10.15
CA PHE A 71 2.82 6.35 9.12
C PHE A 71 3.73 6.24 7.89
N VAL A 72 3.16 6.04 6.71
CA VAL A 72 3.90 5.98 5.44
C VAL A 72 3.42 7.09 4.51
N VAL A 73 4.26 8.08 4.25
CA VAL A 73 3.81 9.34 3.64
C VAL A 73 4.66 9.71 2.43
N SER A 74 4.04 9.79 1.25
CA SER A 74 4.69 10.33 0.06
C SER A 74 4.70 11.87 0.05
N THR A 75 5.57 12.44 -0.78
CA THR A 75 5.64 13.88 -1.05
C THR A 75 5.19 14.14 -2.48
N THR A 76 4.31 15.13 -2.70
CA THR A 76 3.81 15.49 -4.04
C THR A 76 4.30 16.87 -4.46
N GLY A 77 4.39 17.08 -5.78
CA GLY A 77 4.69 18.36 -6.41
C GLY A 77 5.87 19.10 -5.78
N GLN A 78 5.63 20.30 -5.27
CA GLN A 78 6.63 21.14 -4.62
C GLN A 78 6.59 20.99 -3.10
N GLY A 79 6.66 19.75 -2.60
CA GLY A 79 6.72 19.43 -1.17
C GLY A 79 5.37 19.45 -0.45
N ASP A 80 4.30 19.26 -1.19
CA ASP A 80 2.93 19.23 -0.67
C ASP A 80 2.57 17.81 -0.20
N PRO A 81 1.63 17.68 0.76
CA PRO A 81 1.11 16.37 1.14
C PRO A 81 0.20 15.81 0.02
N PRO A 82 0.13 14.47 -0.14
CA PRO A 82 -0.84 13.81 -1.02
C PRO A 82 -2.27 14.18 -0.65
N ASP A 83 -3.19 14.10 -1.62
CA ASP A 83 -4.60 14.43 -1.39
C ASP A 83 -5.24 13.63 -0.24
N SER A 84 -4.93 12.34 -0.17
CA SER A 84 -5.36 11.41 0.89
C SER A 84 -4.90 11.82 2.31
N MET A 85 -3.87 12.65 2.44
CA MET A 85 -3.41 13.18 3.73
C MET A 85 -4.10 14.49 4.13
N LYS A 86 -4.64 15.27 3.19
CA LYS A 86 -5.06 16.67 3.44
C LYS A 86 -6.08 16.81 4.56
N GLY A 87 -7.08 15.91 4.61
CA GLY A 87 -8.10 15.89 5.67
C GLY A 87 -7.51 15.56 7.04
N PHE A 88 -6.75 14.47 7.10
CA PHE A 88 -6.04 14.02 8.29
C PHE A 88 -5.09 15.09 8.85
N TRP A 89 -4.27 15.70 7.99
CA TRP A 89 -3.33 16.75 8.37
C TRP A 89 -4.03 17.99 8.93
N ARG A 90 -5.12 18.43 8.29
CA ARG A 90 -5.92 19.56 8.79
C ARG A 90 -6.50 19.28 10.18
N TYR A 91 -6.91 18.04 10.44
CA TYR A 91 -7.39 17.64 11.77
C TYR A 91 -6.28 17.77 12.82
N LEU A 92 -5.08 17.24 12.55
CA LEU A 92 -3.96 17.31 13.49
C LEU A 92 -3.50 18.74 13.79
N LEU A 93 -3.81 19.71 12.94
CA LEU A 93 -3.48 21.13 13.14
C LEU A 93 -4.51 21.91 13.96
N LYS A 94 -5.61 21.29 14.40
CA LYS A 94 -6.60 21.99 15.25
C LYS A 94 -5.97 22.44 16.57
N LYS A 95 -6.36 23.64 17.02
CA LYS A 95 -5.77 24.32 18.20
C LYS A 95 -6.23 23.77 19.55
N ASP A 96 -7.36 23.07 19.56
CA ASP A 96 -7.94 22.41 20.74
C ASP A 96 -7.24 21.07 21.08
N LEU A 97 -6.41 20.55 20.18
CA LEU A 97 -5.57 19.38 20.45
C LEU A 97 -4.40 19.77 21.37
N GLY A 98 -4.51 19.37 22.64
CA GLY A 98 -3.49 19.62 23.65
C GLY A 98 -2.21 18.80 23.45
N ALA A 99 -1.14 19.19 24.15
CA ALA A 99 0.19 18.55 24.04
C ALA A 99 0.28 17.12 24.59
N ARG A 100 -0.79 16.60 25.21
CA ARG A 100 -0.91 15.22 25.72
C ARG A 100 -2.02 14.44 25.00
N TRP A 101 -2.52 14.94 23.88
CA TRP A 101 -3.65 14.36 23.16
C TRP A 101 -3.36 12.93 22.67
N LEU A 102 -2.10 12.62 22.34
CA LEU A 102 -1.62 11.30 21.91
C LEU A 102 -0.78 10.60 22.99
N GLU A 103 -0.98 10.91 24.26
CA GLU A 103 -0.24 10.26 25.34
C GLU A 103 -0.47 8.74 25.34
N GLY A 104 0.62 7.97 25.32
CA GLY A 104 0.59 6.52 25.27
C GLY A 104 0.44 5.92 23.87
N LEU A 105 0.36 6.75 22.82
CA LEU A 105 0.54 6.34 21.43
C LEU A 105 2.03 6.33 21.10
N ARG A 106 2.52 5.20 20.58
CA ARG A 106 3.86 5.09 20.00
C ARG A 106 3.77 5.08 18.48
N PHE A 107 4.68 5.77 17.80
CA PHE A 107 4.66 5.86 16.35
C PHE A 107 6.01 5.75 15.67
N ALA A 108 5.98 5.39 14.39
CA ALA A 108 7.11 5.50 13.48
C ALA A 108 6.64 6.15 12.17
N VAL A 109 7.53 6.85 11.47
CA VAL A 109 7.22 7.49 10.19
C VAL A 109 8.23 7.04 9.14
N PHE A 110 7.74 6.63 7.97
CA PHE A 110 8.53 6.46 6.77
C PHE A 110 8.05 7.45 5.71
N GLY A 111 8.95 8.30 5.23
CA GLY A 111 8.70 9.24 4.15
C GLY A 111 9.18 8.71 2.82
N LEU A 112 8.37 8.89 1.77
CA LEU A 112 8.80 8.71 0.39
C LEU A 112 8.97 10.10 -0.24
N GLY A 113 10.19 10.36 -0.73
CA GLY A 113 10.52 11.61 -1.39
C GLY A 113 11.63 11.42 -2.41
N ASP A 114 12.07 12.53 -2.98
CA ASP A 114 13.12 12.59 -3.98
C ASP A 114 14.05 13.76 -3.61
N SER A 115 15.33 13.48 -3.38
CA SER A 115 16.32 14.48 -2.98
C SER A 115 16.69 15.48 -4.09
N GLY A 116 16.30 15.19 -5.33
CA GLY A 116 16.32 16.14 -6.45
C GLY A 116 15.34 17.31 -6.27
N TYR A 117 14.36 17.19 -5.36
CA TYR A 117 13.42 18.27 -5.01
C TYR A 117 13.84 18.99 -3.73
N GLN A 118 13.72 20.32 -3.73
CA GLN A 118 14.11 21.17 -2.60
C GLN A 118 13.42 20.79 -1.28
N LYS A 119 12.15 20.38 -1.35
CA LYS A 119 11.33 20.02 -0.18
C LYS A 119 11.27 18.51 0.03
N TYR A 120 12.44 17.88 -0.04
CA TYR A 120 12.63 16.45 0.21
C TYR A 120 11.95 15.96 1.49
N ASN A 121 11.00 15.03 1.37
CA ASN A 121 10.28 14.39 2.47
C ASN A 121 9.55 15.35 3.43
N LEU A 122 9.15 16.53 2.96
CA LEU A 122 8.58 17.56 3.82
C LEU A 122 7.29 17.15 4.57
N PRO A 123 6.30 16.48 3.95
CA PRO A 123 5.10 16.03 4.65
C PRO A 123 5.39 15.02 5.77
N ALA A 124 6.26 14.04 5.51
CA ALA A 124 6.70 13.05 6.50
C ALA A 124 7.40 13.73 7.70
N LYS A 125 8.31 14.68 7.44
CA LYS A 125 8.97 15.48 8.49
C LYS A 125 8.01 16.34 9.29
N LYS A 126 6.91 16.81 8.67
CA LYS A 126 5.89 17.62 9.35
C LYS A 126 5.03 16.77 10.29
N ILE A 127 4.57 15.60 9.83
CA ILE A 127 3.74 14.72 10.67
C ILE A 127 4.53 14.16 11.85
N ASP A 128 5.78 13.74 11.63
CA ASP A 128 6.69 13.26 12.68
C ASP A 128 6.81 14.26 13.84
N ARG A 129 7.15 15.52 13.51
CA ARG A 129 7.23 16.61 14.51
C ARG A 129 5.89 16.90 15.17
N ARG A 130 4.79 16.84 14.42
CA ARG A 130 3.47 17.16 14.95
C ARG A 130 2.97 16.10 15.93
N LEU A 131 3.23 14.82 15.66
CA LEU A 131 2.89 13.72 16.56
C LEU A 131 3.64 13.85 17.90
N LEU A 132 4.94 14.17 17.85
CA LEU A 132 5.72 14.51 19.05
C LEU A 132 5.12 15.66 19.85
N GLN A 133 4.73 16.76 19.17
CA GLN A 133 4.11 17.92 19.82
C GLN A 133 2.77 17.60 20.50
N LEU A 134 2.08 16.55 20.04
CA LEU A 134 0.81 16.08 20.59
C LEU A 134 0.99 15.03 21.71
N GLY A 135 2.23 14.70 22.07
CA GLY A 135 2.57 13.81 23.19
C GLY A 135 2.75 12.35 22.83
N ALA A 136 2.83 12.03 21.53
CA ALA A 136 3.15 10.68 21.07
C ALA A 136 4.65 10.38 21.25
N GLU A 137 4.98 9.09 21.41
CA GLU A 137 6.35 8.61 21.61
C GLU A 137 6.90 7.97 20.33
N ILE A 138 8.16 8.26 20.00
CA ILE A 138 8.82 7.67 18.82
C ILE A 138 9.25 6.23 19.10
N ILE A 139 8.99 5.32 18.16
CA ILE A 139 9.48 3.93 18.15
C ILE A 139 10.90 3.89 17.59
N ILE A 140 11.11 4.48 16.41
CA ILE A 140 12.39 4.62 15.72
C ILE A 140 12.46 5.95 14.97
N GLU A 141 13.67 6.40 14.64
CA GLU A 141 13.87 7.60 13.82
C GLU A 141 13.13 7.51 12.47
N ILE A 142 12.67 8.67 11.99
CA ILE A 142 12.00 8.79 10.70
C ILE A 142 12.86 8.23 9.57
N GLY A 143 12.29 7.33 8.78
CA GLY A 143 12.89 6.85 7.54
C GLY A 143 12.66 7.84 6.41
N LEU A 144 13.69 8.11 5.62
CA LEU A 144 13.63 9.05 4.49
C LEU A 144 14.02 8.30 3.21
N GLY A 145 13.03 7.74 2.54
CA GLY A 145 13.18 7.14 1.21
C GLY A 145 13.47 8.19 0.15
N ASP A 146 14.42 7.87 -0.74
CA ASP A 146 14.91 8.74 -1.80
C ASP A 146 14.81 8.04 -3.16
N ASP A 147 13.99 8.59 -4.06
CA ASP A 147 13.81 8.06 -5.41
C ASP A 147 15.06 8.24 -6.30
N GLN A 148 16.02 9.08 -5.89
CA GLN A 148 17.33 9.21 -6.56
C GLN A 148 18.27 8.04 -6.26
N HIS A 149 17.97 7.22 -5.26
CA HIS A 149 18.80 6.05 -4.93
C HIS A 149 18.67 4.98 -6.03
N PRO A 150 19.74 4.20 -6.34
CA PRO A 150 19.67 3.16 -7.39
C PRO A 150 18.59 2.09 -7.17
N SER A 151 18.25 1.83 -5.90
CA SER A 151 17.15 0.94 -5.48
C SER A 151 15.85 1.71 -5.16
N GLY A 152 15.73 2.97 -5.58
CA GLY A 152 14.65 3.86 -5.20
C GLY A 152 14.48 3.99 -3.68
N TYR A 153 13.24 4.23 -3.24
CA TYR A 153 12.91 4.34 -1.81
C TYR A 153 13.23 3.08 -0.99
N GLU A 154 13.35 1.90 -1.63
CA GLU A 154 13.66 0.65 -0.94
C GLU A 154 15.03 0.67 -0.27
N GLY A 155 16.00 1.41 -0.84
CA GLY A 155 17.34 1.55 -0.27
C GLY A 155 17.34 2.10 1.17
N ALA A 156 16.35 2.93 1.51
CA ALA A 156 16.13 3.39 2.88
C ALA A 156 15.08 2.55 3.62
N LEU A 157 14.07 2.01 2.92
CA LEU A 157 13.00 1.23 3.53
C LEU A 157 13.51 -0.07 4.16
N ASP A 158 14.36 -0.82 3.46
CA ASP A 158 14.87 -2.11 3.94
C ASP A 158 15.59 -2.01 5.31
N PRO A 159 16.62 -1.17 5.49
CA PRO A 159 17.27 -1.02 6.80
C PRO A 159 16.35 -0.40 7.85
N TRP A 160 15.40 0.45 7.42
CA TRP A 160 14.42 1.05 8.33
C TRP A 160 13.41 0.03 8.86
N LEU A 161 12.93 -0.88 8.02
CA LEU A 161 12.05 -2.00 8.42
C LEU A 161 12.74 -2.92 9.43
N LEU A 162 13.99 -3.30 9.19
CA LEU A 162 14.77 -4.09 10.15
C LEU A 162 14.82 -3.42 11.53
N SER A 163 15.14 -2.12 11.55
CA SER A 163 15.19 -1.33 12.79
C SER A 163 13.81 -1.22 13.47
N LEU A 164 12.73 -1.11 12.69
CA LEU A 164 11.35 -1.05 13.18
C LEU A 164 10.99 -2.34 13.90
N TRP A 165 11.25 -3.49 13.27
CA TRP A 165 10.88 -4.80 13.81
C TRP A 165 11.65 -5.13 15.08
N GLU A 166 12.95 -4.86 15.12
CA GLU A 166 13.76 -5.03 16.33
C GLU A 166 13.24 -4.17 17.48
N SER A 167 12.89 -2.91 17.20
CA SER A 167 12.40 -1.96 18.22
C SER A 167 11.00 -2.32 18.74
N LEU A 168 10.08 -2.69 17.84
CA LEU A 168 8.74 -3.15 18.20
C LEU A 168 8.78 -4.41 19.06
N ASN A 169 9.61 -5.39 18.68
CA ASN A 169 9.76 -6.63 19.44
C ASN A 169 10.44 -6.40 20.80
N LYS A 170 11.46 -5.53 20.87
CA LYS A 170 12.08 -5.15 22.15
C LYS A 170 11.08 -4.49 23.09
N ALA A 171 10.18 -3.67 22.56
CA ALA A 171 9.19 -2.95 23.34
C ALA A 171 7.97 -3.82 23.73
N ASN A 172 7.60 -4.79 22.89
CA ASN A 172 6.56 -5.76 23.17
C ASN A 172 6.81 -7.08 22.41
N PRO A 173 7.47 -8.08 23.02
CA PRO A 173 7.75 -9.35 22.37
C PRO A 173 6.50 -10.14 21.96
N SER A 174 5.36 -9.90 22.63
CA SER A 174 4.10 -10.57 22.28
C SER A 174 3.45 -9.98 21.01
N LEU A 175 3.93 -8.83 20.51
CA LEU A 175 3.43 -8.22 19.28
C LEU A 175 3.97 -8.94 18.04
N LEU A 176 5.19 -9.46 18.11
CA LEU A 176 5.88 -10.13 16.99
C LEU A 176 6.51 -11.45 17.45
N PRO A 177 5.69 -12.44 17.88
CA PRO A 177 6.21 -13.72 18.41
C PRO A 177 7.06 -14.51 17.40
N ARG A 178 6.89 -14.23 16.10
CA ARG A 178 7.62 -14.83 14.99
C ARG A 178 8.55 -13.82 14.29
N ILE A 179 9.16 -12.87 15.01
CA ILE A 179 10.06 -11.87 14.41
C ILE A 179 11.20 -12.48 13.56
N THR A 180 11.67 -13.68 13.91
CA THR A 180 12.68 -14.42 13.12
C THR A 180 12.24 -14.70 11.69
N ASP A 181 10.93 -14.76 11.45
CA ASP A 181 10.35 -15.00 10.13
C ASP A 181 10.41 -13.75 9.25
N ILE A 182 10.65 -12.58 9.87
CA ILE A 182 10.86 -11.32 9.18
C ILE A 182 12.33 -11.08 8.87
N ILE A 183 13.19 -11.28 9.88
CA ILE A 183 14.60 -10.85 9.84
C ILE A 183 15.49 -11.85 9.09
N ASN A 184 15.11 -13.14 9.00
CA ASN A 184 15.92 -14.13 8.29
C ASN A 184 15.57 -14.20 6.80
N PRO A 185 16.50 -13.89 5.88
CA PRO A 185 16.25 -13.92 4.43
C PRO A 185 16.14 -15.32 3.83
N ASN A 186 16.43 -16.39 4.59
CA ASN A 186 16.52 -17.78 4.08
C ASN A 186 15.20 -18.57 4.10
N LEU A 187 14.04 -17.89 4.11
CA LEU A 187 12.78 -18.59 4.36
C LEU A 187 12.15 -19.13 3.07
N ASN A 188 12.24 -20.45 2.92
CA ASN A 188 11.27 -21.29 2.18
C ASN A 188 9.86 -21.29 2.80
N TYR A 189 9.57 -20.37 3.73
CA TYR A 189 8.28 -20.23 4.37
C TYR A 189 7.50 -19.10 3.67
N LEU A 190 6.58 -19.52 2.81
CA LEU A 190 5.43 -18.68 2.46
C LEU A 190 4.56 -18.58 3.72
N GLY A 191 4.18 -17.37 4.11
CA GLY A 191 3.25 -17.17 5.22
C GLY A 191 1.89 -17.82 4.94
N ASP A 192 1.00 -17.80 5.92
CA ASP A 192 -0.35 -18.32 5.76
C ASP A 192 -1.07 -17.58 4.62
N SER A 193 -1.63 -18.32 3.66
CA SER A 193 -2.34 -17.73 2.53
C SER A 193 -3.60 -17.03 3.02
N LYS A 194 -3.67 -15.71 2.84
CA LYS A 194 -4.89 -14.92 3.11
C LYS A 194 -6.04 -15.21 2.15
N ILE A 195 -5.68 -15.77 1.01
CA ILE A 195 -6.51 -15.88 -0.17
C ILE A 195 -6.36 -17.32 -0.66
N GLU A 196 -7.49 -17.95 -0.94
CA GLU A 196 -7.54 -19.27 -1.57
C GLU A 196 -7.88 -19.06 -3.05
N VAL A 197 -6.93 -19.42 -3.92
CA VAL A 197 -7.16 -19.35 -5.37
C VAL A 197 -7.67 -20.69 -5.86
N ILE A 198 -8.89 -20.71 -6.36
CA ILE A 198 -9.53 -21.91 -6.92
C ILE A 198 -9.49 -21.82 -8.44
N TYR A 199 -8.90 -22.83 -9.09
CA TYR A 199 -8.82 -22.94 -10.54
C TYR A 199 -9.97 -23.80 -11.07
N TYR A 200 -10.65 -23.31 -12.10
CA TYR A 200 -11.70 -24.04 -12.79
C TYR A 200 -11.19 -24.51 -14.16
N SER A 201 -11.38 -25.81 -14.44
CA SER A 201 -11.25 -26.30 -15.81
C SER A 201 -12.36 -25.67 -16.68
N CYS A 202 -12.08 -25.42 -17.96
CA CYS A 202 -12.98 -24.73 -18.89
C CYS A 202 -14.39 -25.34 -19.01
N ASN A 203 -14.60 -26.57 -18.52
CA ASN A 203 -15.87 -27.30 -18.56
C ASN A 203 -16.62 -27.36 -17.21
N ASP A 204 -16.01 -26.94 -16.08
CA ASP A 204 -16.52 -27.15 -14.72
C ASP A 204 -16.88 -25.83 -13.99
N ALA A 205 -17.11 -24.75 -14.73
CA ALA A 205 -17.51 -23.46 -14.14
C ALA A 205 -18.85 -23.59 -13.37
N PRO A 206 -18.96 -23.03 -12.15
CA PRO A 206 -20.17 -23.14 -11.34
C PRO A 206 -21.40 -22.56 -12.08
N PRO A 207 -22.59 -23.19 -11.99
CA PRO A 207 -23.76 -22.81 -12.79
C PRO A 207 -24.35 -21.42 -12.49
N ASP A 208 -23.92 -20.76 -11.41
CA ASP A 208 -24.51 -19.51 -10.94
C ASP A 208 -23.46 -18.39 -10.89
N SER A 209 -23.20 -17.77 -12.04
CA SER A 209 -23.11 -16.30 -12.20
C SER A 209 -22.56 -15.90 -13.58
N VAL A 210 -23.44 -15.37 -14.43
CA VAL A 210 -23.10 -14.49 -15.58
C VAL A 210 -22.24 -15.13 -16.70
N VAL A 211 -22.40 -16.42 -17.00
CA VAL A 211 -21.87 -17.03 -18.24
C VAL A 211 -22.81 -16.73 -19.42
N SER A 212 -22.93 -15.46 -19.80
CA SER A 212 -23.60 -15.07 -21.06
C SER A 212 -22.78 -14.11 -21.93
N ASP A 213 -21.57 -13.74 -21.50
CA ASP A 213 -20.67 -12.94 -22.32
C ASP A 213 -19.21 -13.29 -21.96
N SER A 214 -18.69 -14.37 -22.52
CA SER A 214 -17.26 -14.72 -22.45
C SER A 214 -16.36 -13.61 -23.00
N LYS A 215 -16.89 -12.69 -23.83
CA LYS A 215 -16.21 -11.44 -24.20
C LYS A 215 -16.05 -10.44 -23.05
N LYS A 216 -17.05 -10.30 -22.17
CA LYS A 216 -16.99 -9.39 -21.00
C LYS A 216 -16.04 -9.89 -19.91
N LEU A 217 -15.88 -11.21 -19.76
CA LEU A 217 -14.94 -11.80 -18.80
C LEU A 217 -13.47 -11.68 -19.23
N ILE A 218 -13.17 -11.88 -20.52
CA ILE A 218 -11.81 -11.67 -21.06
C ILE A 218 -11.45 -10.18 -21.04
N GLU A 219 -12.44 -9.28 -21.23
CA GLU A 219 -12.28 -7.86 -20.93
C GLU A 219 -11.88 -7.66 -19.47
N ARG A 220 -12.59 -8.28 -18.51
CA ARG A 220 -12.30 -8.17 -17.06
C ARG A 220 -10.92 -8.67 -16.63
N ALA A 221 -10.43 -9.79 -17.17
CA ALA A 221 -9.09 -10.30 -16.84
C ALA A 221 -7.96 -9.41 -17.40
N ARG A 222 -8.20 -8.70 -18.50
CA ARG A 222 -7.32 -7.64 -19.00
C ARG A 222 -7.54 -6.28 -18.30
N LEU A 223 -8.64 -6.14 -17.58
CA LEU A 223 -8.97 -5.03 -16.66
C LEU A 223 -8.54 -5.37 -15.22
N MET A 224 -7.39 -6.03 -15.02
CA MET A 224 -6.74 -6.00 -13.71
C MET A 224 -6.63 -4.54 -13.29
N SER A 225 -7.39 -4.19 -12.26
CA SER A 225 -7.57 -2.82 -11.82
C SER A 225 -6.22 -2.24 -11.46
N PRO A 226 -5.84 -1.06 -11.98
CA PRO A 226 -4.73 -0.30 -11.44
C PRO A 226 -4.96 -0.15 -9.93
N ALA A 227 -3.94 -0.46 -9.13
CA ALA A 227 -3.93 -0.14 -7.72
C ALA A 227 -3.89 1.39 -7.59
N LEU A 228 -5.03 2.07 -7.71
CA LEU A 228 -5.29 3.48 -7.37
C LEU A 228 -6.80 3.75 -7.53
N LYS A 229 -7.55 3.74 -6.42
CA LYS A 229 -8.93 4.26 -6.39
C LYS A 229 -8.89 5.78 -6.31
N PHE A 230 -8.66 6.46 -7.43
CA PHE A 230 -9.02 7.86 -7.56
C PHE A 230 -10.15 7.94 -8.59
N HIS A 231 -11.35 8.25 -8.08
CA HIS A 231 -12.67 8.15 -8.74
C HIS A 231 -13.32 6.77 -8.70
N SER A 232 -14.66 6.79 -8.64
CA SER A 232 -15.53 5.63 -8.40
C SER A 232 -15.13 4.41 -9.25
N ASP A 233 -14.85 3.31 -8.55
CA ASP A 233 -14.73 1.93 -9.05
C ASP A 233 -13.53 1.54 -9.93
N GLY A 234 -12.54 2.41 -10.15
CA GLY A 234 -11.27 2.00 -10.80
C GLY A 234 -11.42 1.54 -12.26
N GLU A 235 -12.57 1.82 -12.87
CA GLU A 235 -12.82 1.62 -14.30
C GLU A 235 -12.39 2.87 -15.08
N PRO A 236 -11.80 2.71 -16.28
CA PRO A 236 -11.56 3.85 -17.16
C PRO A 236 -12.90 4.53 -17.43
N GLN A 237 -13.02 5.80 -17.02
CA GLN A 237 -14.25 6.56 -17.20
C GLN A 237 -14.62 6.69 -18.69
N TYR A 238 -13.61 6.67 -19.58
CA TYR A 238 -13.77 6.83 -21.02
C TYR A 238 -12.74 5.99 -21.79
N MET A 239 -13.16 5.43 -22.92
CA MET A 239 -12.29 4.82 -23.93
C MET A 239 -12.21 5.76 -25.13
N LEU A 240 -11.10 6.51 -25.24
CA LEU A 240 -10.88 7.47 -26.32
C LEU A 240 -10.01 6.87 -27.41
N LYS A 241 -10.42 7.03 -28.67
CA LYS A 241 -9.60 6.64 -29.82
C LYS A 241 -8.39 7.56 -29.97
N MET A 242 -7.20 6.98 -30.13
CA MET A 242 -6.02 7.71 -30.57
C MET A 242 -6.12 8.03 -32.06
N VAL A 243 -6.17 9.32 -32.39
CA VAL A 243 -6.31 9.82 -33.77
C VAL A 243 -4.95 10.12 -34.40
N THR A 244 -3.98 10.56 -33.59
CA THR A 244 -2.62 10.87 -34.06
C THR A 244 -1.58 10.23 -33.15
N ASN A 245 -0.54 9.67 -33.75
CA ASN A 245 0.65 9.13 -33.08
C ASN A 245 1.87 9.49 -33.91
N GLN A 246 2.54 10.58 -33.55
CA GLN A 246 3.65 11.13 -34.32
C GLN A 246 4.93 11.16 -33.48
N ARG A 247 6.02 10.61 -34.01
CA ARG A 247 7.35 10.77 -33.41
C ARG A 247 7.84 12.21 -33.62
N LEU A 248 8.27 12.85 -32.53
CA LEU A 248 8.83 14.21 -32.51
C LEU A 248 10.36 14.20 -32.62
N THR A 249 11.01 13.12 -32.19
CA THR A 249 12.46 12.95 -32.32
C THR A 249 12.86 12.39 -33.68
N LYS A 250 14.11 12.62 -34.09
CA LYS A 250 14.67 11.98 -35.28
C LYS A 250 14.78 10.47 -35.08
N GLU A 251 14.74 9.71 -36.16
CA GLU A 251 14.76 8.23 -36.12
C GLU A 251 16.04 7.67 -35.47
N ASP A 252 17.18 8.33 -35.70
CA ASP A 252 18.51 7.98 -35.18
C ASP A 252 18.76 8.47 -33.75
N TYR A 253 17.83 9.25 -33.17
CA TYR A 253 17.95 9.71 -31.80
C TYR A 253 17.58 8.59 -30.81
N GLU A 254 18.36 8.45 -29.75
CA GLU A 254 18.23 7.37 -28.76
C GLU A 254 16.87 7.39 -28.03
N LYS A 255 16.29 8.57 -27.82
CA LYS A 255 14.97 8.72 -27.16
C LYS A 255 13.85 8.83 -28.18
N ASP A 256 12.78 8.05 -27.98
CA ASP A 256 11.52 8.18 -28.73
C ASP A 256 10.56 9.09 -27.93
N VAL A 257 10.35 10.33 -28.41
CA VAL A 257 9.35 11.25 -27.86
C VAL A 257 8.22 11.38 -28.86
N ARG A 258 6.98 11.22 -28.42
CA ARG A 258 5.80 11.18 -29.28
C ARG A 258 4.75 12.22 -28.91
N HIS A 259 4.06 12.71 -29.95
CA HIS A 259 2.84 13.49 -29.87
C HIS A 259 1.65 12.57 -30.10
N PHE A 260 0.73 12.54 -29.14
CA PHE A 260 -0.52 11.80 -29.23
C PHE A 260 -1.68 12.77 -29.27
N GLU A 261 -2.62 12.52 -30.17
CA GLU A 261 -3.93 13.17 -30.15
C GLU A 261 -4.98 12.10 -29.93
N LEU A 262 -5.92 12.39 -29.03
CA LEU A 262 -7.11 11.59 -28.79
C LEU A 262 -8.30 12.29 -29.42
N GLU A 263 -9.34 11.53 -29.76
CA GLU A 263 -10.60 12.12 -30.22
C GLU A 263 -11.16 13.12 -29.19
N ASP A 264 -11.76 14.21 -29.67
CA ASP A 264 -12.21 15.31 -28.82
C ASP A 264 -13.30 14.84 -27.83
N PRO A 265 -13.00 14.83 -26.51
CA PRO A 265 -13.95 14.40 -25.52
C PRO A 265 -14.83 15.55 -25.03
N SER A 266 -14.78 16.76 -25.62
CA SER A 266 -15.45 17.97 -25.11
C SER A 266 -16.96 17.85 -24.89
N SER A 267 -17.60 16.89 -25.56
CA SER A 267 -19.02 16.55 -25.34
C SER A 267 -19.28 15.81 -24.01
N ALA A 268 -18.25 15.22 -23.41
CA ALA A 268 -18.32 14.37 -22.21
C ALA A 268 -17.41 14.84 -21.06
N ILE A 269 -16.30 15.53 -21.36
CA ILE A 269 -15.27 15.91 -20.37
C ILE A 269 -14.94 17.39 -20.53
N SER A 270 -15.01 18.13 -19.42
CA SER A 270 -14.47 19.49 -19.33
C SER A 270 -13.03 19.44 -18.86
N TYR A 271 -12.11 20.06 -19.59
CA TYR A 271 -10.70 20.21 -19.18
C TYR A 271 -10.19 21.61 -19.54
N GLN A 272 -9.13 22.04 -18.85
CA GLN A 272 -8.45 23.31 -19.06
C GLN A 272 -6.98 23.10 -19.45
N VAL A 273 -6.38 24.14 -20.03
CA VAL A 273 -4.94 24.14 -20.31
C VAL A 273 -4.17 24.03 -18.99
N GLY A 274 -3.36 22.99 -18.87
CA GLY A 274 -2.58 22.69 -17.67
C GLY A 274 -3.13 21.52 -16.85
N ASP A 275 -4.32 21.01 -17.18
CA ASP A 275 -4.84 19.78 -16.58
C ASP A 275 -3.99 18.56 -16.98
N ALA A 276 -4.05 17.52 -16.16
CA ALA A 276 -3.36 16.26 -16.41
C ALA A 276 -4.33 15.21 -16.97
N LEU A 277 -3.84 14.43 -17.94
CA LEU A 277 -4.53 13.26 -18.46
C LEU A 277 -3.89 12.00 -17.88
N GLU A 278 -4.71 11.17 -17.23
CA GLU A 278 -4.31 9.83 -16.81
C GLU A 278 -4.60 8.83 -17.93
N ILE A 279 -3.63 7.98 -18.24
CA ILE A 279 -3.74 6.93 -19.26
C ILE A 279 -3.52 5.60 -18.56
N LEU A 280 -4.47 4.68 -18.69
CA LEU A 280 -4.34 3.31 -18.18
C LEU A 280 -3.64 2.43 -19.23
N PRO A 281 -2.38 2.01 -19.01
CA PRO A 281 -1.67 1.18 -19.98
C PRO A 281 -2.04 -0.31 -19.84
N SER A 282 -1.90 -1.06 -20.93
CA SER A 282 -1.88 -2.53 -20.88
C SER A 282 -0.45 -3.04 -20.76
N GLN A 283 -0.26 -4.18 -20.08
CA GLN A 283 1.04 -4.85 -20.01
C GLN A 283 1.52 -5.34 -21.38
N ASN A 284 2.84 -5.45 -21.54
CA ASN A 284 3.44 -6.01 -22.75
C ASN A 284 3.07 -7.50 -22.89
N PRO A 285 2.44 -7.94 -24.01
CA PRO A 285 2.00 -9.33 -24.18
C PRO A 285 3.12 -10.36 -24.02
N SER A 286 4.33 -10.06 -24.49
CA SER A 286 5.48 -10.96 -24.34
C SER A 286 5.93 -11.08 -22.89
N ALA A 287 5.86 -10.00 -22.11
CA ALA A 287 6.17 -10.03 -20.69
C ALA A 287 5.12 -10.83 -19.90
N VAL A 288 3.84 -10.66 -20.25
CA VAL A 288 2.73 -11.46 -19.67
C VAL A 288 2.94 -12.95 -19.96
N ASN A 289 3.22 -13.31 -21.21
CA ASN A 289 3.47 -14.71 -21.57
C ASN A 289 4.66 -15.31 -20.82
N ALA A 290 5.78 -14.56 -20.71
CA ALA A 290 6.94 -15.00 -19.96
C ALA A 290 6.65 -15.20 -18.46
N PHE A 291 5.81 -14.35 -17.87
CA PHE A 291 5.36 -14.50 -16.49
C PHE A 291 4.50 -15.75 -16.31
N ILE A 292 3.51 -15.96 -17.17
CA ILE A 292 2.62 -17.14 -17.16
C ILE A 292 3.42 -18.43 -17.27
N GLU A 293 4.37 -18.49 -18.21
CA GLU A 293 5.26 -19.64 -18.40
C GLU A 293 6.13 -19.88 -17.16
N ARG A 294 6.76 -18.83 -16.62
CA ARG A 294 7.63 -18.93 -15.43
C ARG A 294 6.89 -19.42 -14.19
N CYS A 295 5.64 -18.99 -14.02
CA CYS A 295 4.80 -19.39 -12.90
C CYS A 295 4.05 -20.70 -13.16
N ASN A 296 4.22 -21.33 -14.34
CA ASN A 296 3.51 -22.52 -14.77
C ASN A 296 1.98 -22.38 -14.62
N LEU A 297 1.45 -21.23 -15.04
CA LEU A 297 0.03 -20.91 -15.01
C LEU A 297 -0.62 -21.26 -16.35
N ASP A 298 -1.90 -21.62 -16.31
CA ASP A 298 -2.72 -21.77 -17.52
C ASP A 298 -3.38 -20.42 -17.87
N PRO A 299 -3.08 -19.82 -19.04
CA PRO A 299 -3.63 -18.53 -19.45
C PRO A 299 -5.16 -18.53 -19.66
N ASP A 300 -5.75 -19.69 -19.92
CA ASP A 300 -7.18 -19.83 -20.21
C ASP A 300 -8.01 -20.28 -18.99
N SER A 301 -7.34 -20.55 -17.86
CA SER A 301 -8.00 -20.97 -16.62
C SER A 301 -8.79 -19.83 -15.99
N TYR A 302 -10.05 -20.11 -15.63
CA TYR A 302 -10.84 -19.22 -14.79
C TYR A 302 -10.45 -19.44 -13.33
N ILE A 303 -10.31 -18.35 -12.57
CA ILE A 303 -10.00 -18.40 -11.15
C ILE A 303 -11.02 -17.64 -10.33
N THR A 304 -11.25 -18.09 -9.11
CA THR A 304 -11.84 -17.28 -8.03
C THR A 304 -10.81 -17.09 -6.92
N VAL A 305 -10.88 -15.92 -6.28
CA VAL A 305 -9.91 -15.39 -5.31
C VAL A 305 -10.68 -15.01 -4.05
#